data_AF-A0A357QXE6-F1
#
_entry.id   AF-A0A357QXE6-F1
#
_cell.length_a   1.000
_cell.length_b   1.000
_cell.length_c   1.000
_cell.angle_alpha   90.00
_cell.angle_beta   90.00
_cell.angle_gamma   90.00
#
_symmetry.space_group_name_H-M   'P 1'
#
loop_
_entity.id
_entity.type
_entity.pdbx_description
1 polymer ?
#
loop_
_entity_poly.entity_id
_entity_poly.type
_entity_poly.pdbx_seq_one_letter_code
_entity_poly.pdbx_strand_id
1 'polypeptide(L)'
;GAFPASTRGILQVQKAMEEVVIDAAVSGDYGTALQSFTINPIINSGKVAKDLLNEMLVANKDYLPQFKDVVAKLEAEGVVYHKK
;
A
#
# COMPACT_ATOMS: atom_id res chain seq x y z
N GLY A 1 -8.89 -14.64 24.41
CA GLY A 1 -9.78 -15.78 24.05
C GLY A 1 -9.80 -15.94 22.54
N ALA A 2 -10.32 -17.05 22.02
CA ALA A 2 -10.38 -17.28 20.58
C ALA A 2 -11.59 -16.60 19.93
N PHE A 3 -11.40 -16.00 18.75
CA PHE A 3 -12.51 -15.49 17.94
C PHE A 3 -13.26 -16.63 17.23
N PRO A 4 -14.60 -16.53 17.08
CA PRO A 4 -15.36 -17.40 16.20
C PRO A 4 -14.81 -17.40 14.77
N ALA A 5 -15.00 -18.49 14.03
CA ALA A 5 -14.44 -18.64 12.69
C ALA A 5 -14.88 -17.53 11.72
N SER A 6 -16.13 -17.07 11.82
CA SER A 6 -16.71 -15.99 11.01
C SER A 6 -15.95 -14.67 11.14
N THR A 7 -15.52 -14.31 12.36
CA THR A 7 -14.77 -13.05 12.62
C THR A 7 -13.27 -13.25 12.45
N ARG A 8 -12.75 -14.44 12.75
CA ARG A 8 -11.31 -14.71 12.75
C ARG A 8 -10.67 -14.56 11.36
N GLY A 9 -11.35 -15.00 10.30
CA GLY A 9 -10.80 -14.96 8.95
C GLY A 9 -10.47 -13.53 8.49
N ILE A 10 -11.46 -12.64 8.54
CA ILE A 10 -11.27 -11.23 8.12
C ILE A 10 -10.26 -10.50 9.00
N LEU A 11 -10.26 -10.77 10.32
CA LEU A 11 -9.33 -10.16 11.25
C LEU A 11 -7.87 -10.55 10.94
N GLN A 12 -7.62 -11.81 10.60
CA GLN A 12 -6.29 -12.29 10.24
C GLN A 12 -5.78 -11.66 8.94
N VAL A 13 -6.65 -11.54 7.92
CA VAL A 13 -6.30 -10.87 6.67
C VAL A 13 -5.98 -9.39 6.90
N GLN A 14 -6.81 -8.69 7.68
CA GLN A 14 -6.57 -7.29 8.02
C GLN A 14 -5.24 -7.12 8.78
N LYS A 15 -4.97 -8.00 9.74
CA LYS A 15 -3.72 -7.94 10.52
C LYS A 15 -2.48 -8.22 9.67
N ALA A 16 -2.56 -9.21 8.78
CA ALA A 16 -1.48 -9.51 7.85
C ALA A 16 -1.21 -8.32 6.90
N MET A 17 -2.26 -7.65 6.42
CA MET A 17 -2.12 -6.42 5.64
C MET A 17 -1.39 -5.32 6.40
N GLU A 18 -1.73 -5.10 7.67
CA GLU A 18 -1.06 -4.13 8.54
C GLU A 18 0.42 -4.45 8.76
N GLU A 19 0.78 -5.73 8.93
CA GLU A 19 2.17 -6.14 9.07
C GLU A 19 2.97 -5.86 7.79
N VAL A 20 2.44 -6.26 6.64
CA VAL A 20 3.10 -6.05 5.33
C VAL A 20 3.25 -4.56 5.00
N VAL A 21 2.26 -3.72 5.31
CA VAL A 21 2.38 -2.27 5.06
C VAL A 21 3.41 -1.60 5.99
N ILE A 22 3.55 -2.08 7.23
CA ILE A 22 4.60 -1.60 8.14
C ILE A 22 5.98 -2.00 7.63
N ASP A 23 6.15 -3.24 7.17
CA ASP A 23 7.41 -3.71 6.58
C ASP A 23 7.78 -2.88 5.34
N ALA A 24 6.81 -2.56 4.49
CA ALA A 24 7.00 -1.65 3.37
C ALA A 24 7.39 -0.23 3.83
N ALA A 25 6.73 0.29 4.87
CA ALA A 25 7.00 1.63 5.39
C ALA A 25 8.42 1.77 5.97
N VAL A 26 8.94 0.73 6.63
CA VAL A 26 10.30 0.72 7.19
C VAL A 26 11.34 0.53 6.09
N SER A 27 11.11 -0.39 5.16
CA SER A 27 12.06 -0.76 4.11
C SER A 27 12.08 0.19 2.91
N GLY A 28 10.97 0.88 2.62
CA GLY A 28 10.80 1.63 1.38
C GLY A 28 10.56 0.75 0.14
N ASP A 29 10.30 -0.55 0.31
CA ASP A 29 10.13 -1.46 -0.82
C ASP A 29 8.74 -1.33 -1.46
N TYR A 30 8.74 -0.97 -2.75
CA TYR A 30 7.51 -0.81 -3.54
C TYR A 30 6.75 -2.13 -3.72
N GLY A 31 7.46 -3.25 -3.90
CA GLY A 31 6.82 -4.56 -4.09
C GLY A 31 6.00 -4.97 -2.88
N THR A 32 6.59 -4.80 -1.70
CA THR A 32 5.95 -5.04 -0.40
C THR A 32 4.78 -4.08 -0.18
N ALA A 33 4.91 -2.80 -0.56
CA ALA A 33 3.79 -1.85 -0.50
C ALA A 33 2.63 -2.27 -1.43
N LEU A 34 2.92 -2.74 -2.64
CA LEU A 34 1.90 -3.24 -3.57
C LEU A 34 1.23 -4.50 -3.05
N GLN A 35 1.98 -5.37 -2.38
CA GLN A 35 1.44 -6.57 -1.76
C GLN A 35 0.43 -6.22 -0.66
N SER A 36 0.72 -5.24 0.21
CA SER A 36 -0.23 -4.83 1.26
C SER A 36 -1.53 -4.29 0.68
N PHE A 37 -1.47 -3.49 -0.39
CA PHE A 37 -2.66 -3.04 -1.12
C PHE A 37 -3.42 -4.20 -1.77
N THR A 38 -2.70 -5.18 -2.30
CA THR A 38 -3.32 -6.34 -2.97
C THR A 38 -4.10 -7.23 -2.00
N ILE A 39 -3.61 -7.41 -0.77
CA ILE A 39 -4.28 -8.26 0.24
C ILE A 39 -5.29 -7.48 1.10
N ASN A 40 -5.41 -6.16 0.89
CA ASN A 40 -6.35 -5.34 1.63
C ASN A 40 -7.80 -5.70 1.25
N PRO A 41 -8.67 -6.10 2.19
CA PRO A 41 -9.99 -6.63 1.90
C PRO A 41 -10.96 -5.62 1.24
N ILE A 42 -10.68 -4.31 1.30
CA ILE A 42 -11.49 -3.29 0.64
C ILE A 42 -11.02 -2.93 -0.78
N ILE A 43 -9.89 -3.50 -1.23
CA ILE A 43 -9.37 -3.30 -2.58
C ILE A 43 -9.79 -4.48 -3.45
N ASN A 44 -10.58 -4.20 -4.48
CA ASN A 44 -11.25 -5.20 -5.31
C ASN A 44 -10.60 -5.43 -6.68
N SER A 45 -9.52 -4.72 -7.01
CA SER A 45 -8.83 -4.84 -8.30
C SER A 45 -7.34 -4.57 -8.16
N GLY A 46 -6.51 -5.52 -8.62
CA GLY A 46 -5.04 -5.37 -8.58
C GLY A 46 -4.51 -4.25 -9.48
N LYS A 47 -5.19 -3.96 -10.61
CA LYS A 47 -4.82 -2.80 -11.45
C LYS A 47 -5.08 -1.49 -10.70
N VAL A 48 -6.25 -1.37 -10.08
CA VAL A 48 -6.63 -0.18 -9.30
C VAL A 48 -5.72 -0.03 -8.09
N ALA A 49 -5.31 -1.14 -7.46
CA ALA A 49 -4.37 -1.14 -6.34
C ALA A 49 -3.03 -0.48 -6.71
N LYS A 50 -2.47 -0.85 -7.87
CA LYS A 50 -1.21 -0.30 -8.36
C LYS A 50 -1.32 1.18 -8.70
N ASP A 51 -2.35 1.54 -9.47
CA ASP A 51 -2.58 2.93 -9.89
C ASP A 51 -2.77 3.83 -8.65
N LEU A 52 -3.55 3.37 -7.66
CA LEU A 52 -3.78 4.06 -6.39
C LEU A 52 -2.50 4.20 -5.56
N LEU A 53 -1.72 3.12 -5.40
CA LEU A 53 -0.46 3.17 -4.66
C LEU A 53 0.50 4.20 -5.26
N ASN A 54 0.65 4.19 -6.58
CA ASN A 54 1.52 5.13 -7.29
C ASN A 54 1.10 6.58 -7.02
N GLU A 55 -0.19 6.88 -7.15
CA GLU A 55 -0.73 8.20 -6.89
C GLU A 55 -0.54 8.62 -5.42
N MET A 56 -0.78 7.71 -4.47
CA MET A 56 -0.61 7.99 -3.04
C MET A 56 0.85 8.23 -2.64
N LEU A 57 1.80 7.50 -3.22
CA LEU A 57 3.23 7.71 -2.98
C LEU A 57 3.67 9.10 -3.45
N VAL A 58 3.25 9.49 -4.66
CA VAL A 58 3.55 10.83 -5.20
C VAL A 58 2.86 11.93 -4.37
N ALA A 59 1.59 11.72 -3.98
CA ALA A 59 0.84 12.68 -3.18
C ALA A 59 1.46 12.94 -1.79
N ASN A 60 2.10 11.94 -1.20
CA ASN A 60 2.68 11.99 0.16
C ASN A 60 4.21 12.02 0.16
N LYS A 61 4.84 12.40 -0.94
CA LYS A 61 6.30 12.34 -1.13
C LYS A 61 7.13 13.01 -0.03
N ASP A 62 6.61 14.09 0.55
CA ASP A 62 7.29 14.84 1.61
C ASP A 62 7.31 14.08 2.96
N TYR A 63 6.39 13.13 3.15
CA TYR A 63 6.23 12.36 4.39
C TYR A 63 6.80 10.94 4.32
N LEU A 64 7.21 10.49 3.13
CA LEU A 64 7.67 9.12 2.88
C LEU A 64 9.14 9.07 2.45
N PRO A 65 10.09 9.41 3.34
CA PRO A 65 11.50 9.52 2.99
C PRO A 65 12.10 8.20 2.48
N GLN A 66 11.57 7.06 2.92
CA GLN A 66 12.03 5.72 2.50
C GLN A 66 11.65 5.41 1.03
N PHE A 67 10.65 6.09 0.48
CA PHE A 67 10.17 5.89 -0.88
C PHE A 67 10.69 6.94 -1.87
N LYS A 68 11.66 7.80 -1.50
CA LYS A 68 12.14 8.91 -2.35
C LYS A 68 12.55 8.46 -3.75
N ASP A 69 13.32 7.38 -3.87
CA ASP A 69 13.77 6.88 -5.16
C ASP A 69 12.63 6.29 -6.00
N VAL A 70 11.65 5.67 -5.35
CA VAL A 70 10.44 5.14 -6.00
C VAL A 70 9.60 6.30 -6.52
N VAL A 71 9.36 7.31 -5.70
CA VAL A 71 8.62 8.52 -6.09
C VAL A 71 9.30 9.22 -7.26
N ALA A 72 10.62 9.39 -7.23
CA ALA A 72 11.35 10.02 -8.33
C ALA A 72 11.18 9.26 -9.65
N LYS A 73 11.18 7.92 -9.62
CA LYS A 73 10.88 7.10 -10.80
C LYS A 73 9.44 7.29 -11.29
N LEU A 74 8.47 7.28 -10.38
CA LEU A 74 7.06 7.45 -10.71
C LEU A 74 6.79 8.84 -11.33
N GLU A 75 7.38 9.90 -10.79
CA GLU A 75 7.30 11.25 -11.36
C GLU A 75 7.94 11.31 -12.76
N ALA A 76 9.07 10.62 -12.98
CA ALA A 76 9.70 10.51 -14.31
C ALA A 76 8.85 9.72 -15.32
N GLU A 77 8.05 8.76 -14.84
CA GLU A 77 7.05 8.02 -15.63
C GLU A 77 5.77 8.81 -15.87
N GLY A 78 5.66 10.03 -15.32
CA GLY A 78 4.52 10.94 -15.51
C GLY A 78 3.36 10.70 -14.57
N VAL A 79 3.54 9.95 -13.47
CA VAL A 79 2.53 9.81 -12.43
C VAL A 79 2.37 11.15 -11.71
N VAL A 80 1.14 11.65 -11.69
CA VAL A 80 0.78 12.92 -11.06
C VAL A 80 -0.39 12.72 -10.11
N TYR A 81 -0.33 13.38 -8.96
CA TYR A 81 -1.46 13.48 -8.05
C TYR A 81 -2.33 14.68 -8.41
N HIS A 82 -3.60 14.45 -8.72
CA HIS A 82 -4.57 15.51 -8.98
C HIS A 82 -5.36 15.78 -7.70
N LYS A 83 -4.97 16.82 -6.96
CA LYS A 83 -5.75 17.29 -5.83
C LYS A 83 -7.11 17.78 -6.36
N LYS A 84 -8.18 17.07 -6.01
CA LYS A 84 -9.56 17.47 -6.32
C LYS A 84 -9.94 18.76 -5.60
#